data_AF-A0A6V7XWL5-F1
#
_entry.id   AF-A0A6V7XWL5-F1
#
_cell.length_a   1.000
_cell.length_b   1.000
_cell.length_c   1.000
_cell.angle_alpha   90.00
_cell.angle_beta   90.00
_cell.angle_gamma   90.00
#
_symmetry.space_group_name_H-M   'P 1'
#
loop_
_entity.id
_entity.type
_entity.pdbx_description
1 polymer ?
#
loop_
_entity_poly.entity_id
_entity_poly.type
_entity_poly.pdbx_seq_one_letter_code
_entity_poly.pdbx_strand_id
1 'polypeptide(L)' 'MAKIAQMLHCIPATSICSERLFSKAGLIYANTLRNRLSGKTVRQILVVKANLDKVLLAPSNNIESDSESEDNDNED' A
#
# COMPACT_ATOMS: atom_id res chain seq x y z
N MET A 1 23.97 -3.18 16.19
CA MET A 1 22.94 -3.87 17.00
C MET A 1 21.51 -3.40 16.73
N ALA A 2 21.22 -2.09 16.68
CA ALA A 2 19.85 -1.57 16.49
C ALA A 2 19.11 -2.11 15.24
N LYS A 3 19.79 -2.25 14.10
CA LYS A 3 19.18 -2.73 12.84
C LYS A 3 18.67 -4.17 12.92
N ILE A 4 19.39 -5.06 13.62
CA ILE A 4 19.00 -6.46 13.80
C ILE A 4 17.79 -6.56 14.72
N ALA A 5 17.78 -5.79 15.81
CA ALA A 5 16.63 -5.73 16.73
C ALA A 5 15.35 -5.26 16.03
N GLN A 6 15.46 -4.25 15.15
CA GLN A 6 14.33 -3.80 14.33
C GLN A 6 13.82 -4.90 13.39
N MET A 7 14.71 -5.58 12.65
CA MET A 7 14.31 -6.67 11.76
C MET A 7 13.60 -7.80 12.49
N LEU A 8 14.06 -8.17 13.69
CA LEU A 8 13.45 -9.21 14.50
C LEU A 8 12.06 -8.81 15.01
N HIS A 9 11.90 -7.57 15.48
CA HIS A 9 10.60 -7.07 15.95
C HIS A 9 9.57 -6.84 14.84
N CYS A 10 10.00 -6.73 13.57
CA CYS A 10 9.07 -6.66 12.44
C CYS A 10 8.45 -8.03 12.08
N ILE A 11 8.96 -9.13 12.62
CA ILE A 11 8.40 -10.46 12.39
C ILE A 11 7.20 -10.63 13.32
N PRO A 12 5.97 -10.81 12.80
CA PRO A 12 4.82 -11.04 13.65
C PRO A 12 4.97 -12.36 14.39
N ALA A 13 4.64 -12.38 15.68
CA ALA A 13 4.73 -13.57 16.52
C ALA A 13 3.70 -14.66 16.14
N THR A 14 2.64 -14.30 15.41
CA THR A 14 1.57 -15.22 15.00
C THR A 14 1.07 -14.91 13.59
N SER A 15 0.41 -15.89 12.97
CA SER A 15 -0.21 -15.80 11.63
C SER A 15 -1.63 -15.20 11.63
N ILE A 16 -2.16 -14.78 12.77
CA ILE A 16 -3.57 -14.36 12.96
C ILE A 16 -3.98 -13.26 11.96
N CYS A 17 -3.10 -12.29 11.71
CA CYS A 17 -3.37 -11.20 10.76
C CYS A 17 -3.57 -11.72 9.33
N SER A 18 -2.72 -12.65 8.90
CA SER A 18 -2.81 -13.29 7.58
C SER A 18 -4.05 -14.18 7.48
N GLU A 19 -4.36 -14.96 8.52
CA GLU A 19 -5.55 -15.81 8.57
C GLU A 19 -6.84 -14.99 8.42
N ARG A 20 -6.94 -13.85 9.12
CA ARG A 20 -8.08 -12.93 9.00
C ARG A 20 -8.20 -12.35 7.58
N LEU A 21 -7.08 -12.04 6.93
CA LEU A 21 -7.05 -11.57 5.55
C LEU A 21 -7.55 -12.66 4.58
N PHE A 22 -7.04 -13.89 4.72
CA PHE A 22 -7.43 -15.02 3.87
C PHE A 22 -8.86 -15.51 4.11
N SER A 23 -9.35 -15.46 5.35
CA SER A 23 -10.73 -15.77 5.68
C SER A 23 -11.71 -14.87 4.91
N LYS A 24 -11.42 -13.56 4.83
CA LYS A 24 -12.21 -12.62 4.02
C LYS A 24 -12.05 -12.86 2.52
N ALA A 25 -10.83 -13.15 2.06
CA ALA A 25 -10.57 -13.48 0.67
C ALA A 25 -11.21 -14.82 0.24
N GLY A 26 -11.51 -15.70 1.19
CA GLY A 26 -12.21 -16.97 0.98
C GLY A 26 -13.51 -16.80 0.20
N LEU A 27 -14.28 -15.73 0.45
CA LEU A 27 -15.49 -15.42 -0.31
C LEU A 27 -15.22 -15.11 -1.79
N ILE A 28 -14.07 -14.49 -2.09
CA ILE A 28 -13.65 -14.17 -3.45
C ILE A 28 -13.12 -15.43 -4.15
N TYR A 29 -12.41 -16.29 -3.42
CA TYR A 29 -11.88 -17.56 -3.92
C TYR A 29 -12.91 -18.69 -4.00
N ALA A 30 -14.00 -18.63 -3.22
CA ALA A 30 -14.98 -19.70 -3.08
C ALA A 30 -15.77 -20.00 -4.36
N ASN A 31 -15.58 -19.25 -5.44
CA ASN A 31 -16.06 -19.60 -6.79
C ASN A 31 -17.59 -19.81 -6.88
N THR A 32 -18.35 -19.25 -5.93
CA THR A 32 -19.81 -19.34 -5.85
C THR A 32 -20.50 -18.07 -6.35
N LEU A 33 -19.74 -17.02 -6.67
CA LEU A 33 -20.29 -15.73 -7.10
C LEU A 33 -20.24 -15.59 -8.63
N ARG A 34 -21.32 -15.03 -9.19
CA ARG A 34 -21.56 -14.85 -10.63
C ARG A 34 -20.51 -14.00 -11.36
N ASN A 35 -19.71 -13.22 -10.62
CA ASN A 35 -18.65 -12.36 -11.15
C ASN A 35 -17.26 -12.95 -10.81
N ARG A 36 -16.81 -13.91 -11.62
CA ARG A 36 -15.56 -14.63 -11.38
C ARG A 36 -14.35 -13.74 -11.68
N LEU A 37 -13.60 -13.41 -10.64
CA LEU A 37 -12.27 -12.81 -10.80
C LEU A 37 -11.24 -13.90 -11.12
N SER A 38 -10.31 -13.60 -12.03
CA SER A 38 -9.19 -14.51 -12.28
C SER A 38 -8.31 -14.60 -11.02
N GLY A 39 -7.73 -15.78 -10.74
CA GLY A 39 -6.88 -15.97 -9.56
C GLY A 39 -5.69 -15.00 -9.51
N LYS A 40 -5.22 -14.53 -10.67
CA LYS A 40 -4.21 -13.48 -10.80
C LYS A 40 -4.71 -12.14 -10.23
N THR A 41 -5.93 -11.75 -10.59
CA THR A 41 -6.55 -10.49 -10.13
C THR A 41 -6.85 -10.56 -8.64
N VAL A 42 -7.34 -11.70 -8.14
CA VAL A 42 -7.60 -11.87 -6.69
C VAL A 42 -6.31 -11.73 -5.89
N ARG A 43 -5.19 -12.30 -6.38
CA ARG A 43 -3.88 -12.14 -5.74
C ARG A 43 -3.43 -10.68 -5.69
N GLN A 44 -3.63 -9.93 -6.77
CA GLN A 44 -3.29 -8.50 -6.82
C GLN A 44 -4.13 -7.70 -5.81
N ILE A 45 -5.44 -7.94 -5.76
CA ILE A 45 -6.35 -7.32 -4.79
C ILE A 45 -5.90 -7.63 -3.36
N LEU A 46 -5.50 -8.87 -3.10
CA LEU A 46 -5.04 -9.30 -1.78
C LEU A 46 -3.77 -8.57 -1.34
N VAL A 47 -2.81 -8.39 -2.26
CA VAL A 47 -1.56 -7.63 -2.00
C VAL A 47 -1.87 -6.17 -1.71
N VAL A 48 -2.75 -5.54 -2.51
CA VAL A 48 -3.18 -4.16 -2.26
C VAL A 48 -3.88 -4.06 -0.91
N LYS A 49 -4.77 -5.00 -0.58
CA LYS A 49 -5.50 -4.98 0.69
C LYS A 49 -4.59 -5.18 1.90
N ALA A 50 -3.57 -6.03 1.80
CA ALA A 50 -2.58 -6.27 2.84
C ALA A 50 -1.70 -5.04 3.13
N ASN A 51 -1.52 -4.17 2.14
CA ASN A 51 -0.65 -3.00 2.22
C ASN A 51 -1.43 -1.68 2.15
N LEU A 52 -2.75 -1.70 2.31
CA LEU A 52 -3.62 -0.56 2.05
C LEU A 52 -3.20 0.67 2.85
N ASP A 53 -2.83 0.49 4.12
CA ASP A 53 -2.39 1.58 4.98
C ASP A 53 -1.12 2.24 4.44
N LYS A 54 -0.18 1.46 3.91
CA LYS A 54 1.06 2.00 3.30
C LYS A 54 0.83 2.64 1.94
N VAL A 55 -0.18 2.18 1.19
CA VAL A 55 -0.56 2.74 -0.11
C VAL A 55 -1.29 4.08 0.06
N LEU A 56 -2.16 4.18 1.06
CA LEU A 56 -2.94 5.40 1.34
C LEU A 56 -2.16 6.45 2.13
N LEU A 57 -1.11 6.04 2.87
CA LEU A 57 -0.18 6.95 3.57
C LEU A 57 1.04 7.34 2.72
N ALA A 58 1.15 6.84 1.49
CA ALA A 58 2.21 7.28 0.59
C ALA A 58 2.02 8.77 0.28
N PRO A 59 3.03 9.63 0.48
CA PRO A 59 2.92 11.03 0.08
C PRO A 59 2.64 11.06 -1.42
N SER A 60 1.57 11.75 -1.80
CA SER A 60 1.38 12.12 -3.20
C SER A 60 2.56 13.02 -3.53
N ASN A 61 3.50 12.51 -4.33
CA ASN A 61 4.58 13.34 -4.87
C ASN A 61 3.91 14.39 -5.76
N ASN A 62 3.52 15.51 -5.16
CA ASN A 62 3.18 16.72 -5.88
C ASN A 62 4.45 17.12 -6.62
N ILE A 63 4.40 17.03 -7.94
CA ILE A 63 5.40 17.61 -8.82
C ILE A 63 5.23 19.12 -8.64
N GLU A 64 5.93 19.69 -7.67
CA GLU A 64 6.15 21.13 -7.61
C GLU A 64 6.94 21.49 -8.88
N SER A 65 6.21 22.09 -9.82
CA SER A 65 6.82 22.75 -10.96
C SER A 65 7.33 24.08 -10.41
N ASP A 66 8.60 24.11 -10.00
CA ASP A 66 9.29 25.36 -9.69
C ASP A 66 9.21 26.25 -10.93
N SER A 67 8.29 27.22 -10.87
CA SER A 67 8.25 28.35 -11.79
C SER A 67 9.02 29.44 -11.08
N GLU A 68 10.30 29.56 -11.43
CA GLU A 68 11.16 30.67 -11.00
C GLU A 68 10.50 31.98 -11.46
N SER A 69 10.03 32.79 -10.52
CA SER A 69 9.68 34.18 -10.75
C SER A 69 10.94 35.03 -10.59
N GLU A 70 11.46 35.51 -11.72
CA GLU A 70 12.47 36.58 -11.78
C GLU A 70 11.82 37.89 -11.31
N ASP A 71 12.12 38.34 -10.10
CA ASP A 71 11.81 39.70 -9.65
C ASP A 71 12.76 40.68 -10.37
N ASN A 72 12.22 41.42 -11.35
CA ASN A 72 12.85 42.61 -11.92
C ASN A 72 12.53 43.80 -11.01
N ASP A 73 13.48 44.17 -10.15
CA ASP A 73 13.46 45.46 -9.45
C ASP A 73 13.85 46.58 -10.43
N ASN A 74 12.83 47.25 -10.97
CA ASN A 74 12.94 48.54 -11.64
C ASN A 74 11.99 49.50 -10.91
N GLU A 75 12.52 50.51 -10.23
CA GLU A 75 12.01 51.90 -10.25
C GLU A 75 12.84 52.84 -9.35
N ASP A 76 13.33 53.88 -10.02
CA ASP A 76 13.68 55.28 -9.64
C ASP A 76 14.64 55.62 -8.49
#